data_AF-A0A8I1T010-F1
#
_entry.id   AF-A0A8I1T010-F1
#
_cell.length_a   1.000
_cell.length_b   1.000
_cell.length_c   1.000
_cell.angle_alpha   90.00
_cell.angle_beta   90.00
_cell.angle_gamma   90.00
#
_symmetry.space_group_name_H-M   'P 1'
#
loop_
_entity.id
_entity.type
_entity.pdbx_description
1 polymer ?
#
loop_
_entity_poly.entity_id
_entity_poly.type
_entity_poly.pdbx_seq_one_letter_code
_entity_poly.pdbx_strand_id
1 'polypeptide(L)'
;MSLKTGIFGPSWRALPLVILLAATGVSGCHAVVPSTPLVDPVKAAQMSEARKRELDIQLANELATWNTNTRHFNGAAAAADSGVLRALPEAEQQRIVRRPFADREAWFAQLAEEGYEMAAIAARIVKPSRGRVVPDKGAYRRLKELAEEGDQSALCFATVLLSKLTTEQPAPLTREEAVRYVKTGSQLGLPLCRTTEAFLIEGHLNGYAYDRERVLRQLHEGANAGLYEAYRRLFNAFAHKSEREGFSNLNSVQAALCWGRLASRHKPDEAYYYLANLKSAAWKKNNFTNEADRPELMALAKEWDPLANPLNTKPTSSKDCIQLEQER
;
A
#
# COMPACT_ATOMS: atom_id res chain seq x y z
N MET A 1 -43.63 -0.22 49.95
CA MET A 1 -44.62 -0.06 48.86
C MET A 1 -44.28 -1.08 47.79
N SER A 2 -44.74 -2.34 47.89
CA SER A 2 -46.07 -2.87 47.56
C SER A 2 -46.42 -2.80 46.07
N LEU A 3 -46.08 -3.90 45.37
CA LEU A 3 -46.85 -4.69 44.40
C LEU A 3 -47.66 -3.98 43.29
N LYS A 4 -47.47 -4.42 42.03
CA LYS A 4 -48.43 -5.32 41.36
C LYS A 4 -47.95 -5.82 39.98
N THR A 5 -47.84 -7.13 39.90
CA THR A 5 -47.92 -7.99 38.73
C THR A 5 -49.30 -7.92 38.06
N GLY A 6 -49.36 -8.01 36.74
CA GLY A 6 -50.57 -8.25 35.94
C GLY A 6 -50.36 -9.47 35.05
N ILE A 7 -51.33 -10.37 35.05
CA ILE A 7 -51.29 -11.79 34.70
C ILE A 7 -52.49 -12.10 33.75
N PHE A 8 -52.33 -13.09 32.85
CA PHE A 8 -53.33 -13.81 32.00
C PHE A 8 -54.14 -12.95 30.97
N GLY A 9 -54.22 -13.25 29.67
CA GLY A 9 -54.50 -14.52 28.94
C GLY A 9 -55.91 -14.40 28.29
N PRO A 10 -56.41 -15.35 27.47
CA PRO A 10 -55.87 -15.96 26.25
C PRO A 10 -56.89 -15.91 25.05
N SER A 11 -56.50 -16.50 23.91
CA SER A 11 -57.30 -17.47 23.11
C SER A 11 -58.04 -17.07 21.79
N TRP A 12 -58.03 -18.06 20.87
CA TRP A 12 -58.87 -18.32 19.66
C TRP A 12 -58.37 -17.75 18.31
N ARG A 13 -57.73 -18.56 17.45
CA ARG A 13 -58.24 -19.55 16.45
C ARG A 13 -58.68 -18.90 15.11
N ALA A 14 -57.90 -19.13 14.04
CA ALA A 14 -58.33 -19.70 12.75
C ALA A 14 -57.29 -19.47 11.63
N LEU A 15 -56.75 -20.57 11.09
CA LEU A 15 -56.12 -20.74 9.77
C LEU A 15 -57.15 -20.55 8.63
N PRO A 16 -56.82 -20.69 7.34
CA PRO A 16 -55.63 -20.30 6.57
C PRO A 16 -56.01 -19.47 5.32
N LEU A 17 -55.08 -18.72 4.71
CA LEU A 17 -55.23 -18.31 3.31
C LEU A 17 -53.94 -18.62 2.56
N VAL A 18 -53.94 -19.80 1.96
CA VAL A 18 -53.00 -20.21 0.93
C VAL A 18 -53.34 -19.41 -0.32
N ILE A 19 -52.60 -18.33 -0.57
CA ILE A 19 -52.52 -17.72 -1.90
C ILE A 19 -51.26 -18.28 -2.55
N LEU A 20 -51.44 -19.35 -3.31
CA LEU A 20 -50.44 -19.88 -4.24
C LEU A 20 -50.44 -18.97 -5.48
N LEU A 21 -49.81 -17.81 -5.35
CA LEU A 21 -49.42 -17.00 -6.50
C LEU A 21 -48.25 -17.72 -7.15
N ALA A 22 -48.55 -18.56 -8.13
CA ALA A 22 -47.59 -19.03 -9.13
C ALA A 22 -47.15 -17.82 -9.96
N ALA A 23 -46.30 -16.99 -9.38
CA ALA A 23 -45.47 -16.08 -10.13
C ALA A 23 -44.46 -16.94 -10.88
N THR A 24 -44.78 -17.27 -12.13
CA THR A 24 -43.79 -17.61 -13.15
C THR A 24 -42.95 -16.37 -13.42
N GLY A 25 -42.15 -16.00 -12.41
CA GLY A 25 -41.04 -15.11 -12.57
C GLY A 25 -40.10 -15.82 -13.52
N VAL A 26 -40.19 -15.45 -14.80
CA VAL A 26 -39.10 -15.57 -15.75
C VAL A 26 -38.00 -14.69 -15.17
N SER A 27 -37.33 -15.22 -14.15
CA SER A 27 -36.04 -14.74 -13.69
C SER A 27 -35.19 -14.92 -14.92
N GLY A 28 -34.99 -13.82 -15.65
CA GLY A 28 -34.01 -13.77 -16.71
C GLY A 28 -32.73 -14.28 -16.09
N CYS A 29 -32.38 -15.52 -16.41
CA CYS A 29 -31.06 -16.05 -16.18
C CYS A 29 -30.16 -15.15 -17.02
N HIS A 30 -29.74 -14.03 -16.45
CA HIS A 30 -28.52 -13.36 -16.86
C HIS A 30 -27.46 -14.43 -16.67
N ALA A 31 -27.18 -15.18 -17.74
CA ALA A 31 -26.11 -16.12 -17.77
C ALA A 31 -24.88 -15.34 -17.32
N VAL A 32 -24.42 -15.64 -16.10
CA VAL A 32 -23.19 -15.10 -15.58
C VAL A 32 -22.14 -15.69 -16.49
N VAL A 33 -21.76 -14.92 -17.52
CA VAL A 33 -20.67 -15.31 -18.42
C VAL A 33 -19.45 -15.43 -17.52
N PRO A 34 -18.92 -16.65 -17.30
CA PRO A 34 -17.77 -16.85 -16.43
C PRO A 34 -16.66 -15.94 -16.92
N SER A 35 -16.06 -15.18 -16.01
CA SER A 35 -14.92 -14.36 -16.42
C SER A 35 -13.82 -15.32 -16.85
N THR A 36 -13.42 -15.22 -18.12
CA THR A 36 -12.34 -16.06 -18.65
C THR A 36 -11.06 -15.73 -17.87
N PRO A 37 -10.27 -16.73 -17.41
CA PRO A 37 -8.97 -16.48 -16.82
C PRO A 37 -8.15 -15.52 -17.68
N LEU A 38 -7.45 -14.59 -17.05
CA LEU A 38 -6.67 -13.59 -17.78
C LEU A 38 -5.30 -14.11 -18.21
N VAL A 39 -4.86 -15.22 -17.62
CA VAL A 39 -3.60 -15.92 -17.92
C VAL A 39 -3.84 -17.37 -18.30
N ASP A 40 -2.78 -18.03 -18.80
CA ASP A 40 -2.78 -19.46 -19.07
C ASP A 40 -2.96 -20.24 -17.75
N PRO A 41 -4.05 -21.03 -17.59
CA PRO A 41 -4.36 -21.74 -16.36
C PRO A 41 -3.32 -22.82 -16.02
N VAL A 42 -2.63 -23.39 -17.01
CA VAL A 42 -1.58 -24.38 -16.79
C VAL A 42 -0.37 -23.73 -16.13
N LYS A 43 0.03 -22.55 -16.63
CA LYS A 43 1.15 -21.79 -16.03
C LYS A 43 0.80 -21.26 -14.64
N ALA A 44 -0.41 -20.76 -14.46
CA ALA A 44 -0.89 -20.31 -13.15
C ALA A 44 -0.85 -21.45 -12.12
N ALA A 45 -1.29 -22.65 -12.50
CA ALA A 45 -1.27 -23.83 -11.63
C ALA A 45 0.14 -24.36 -11.33
N GLN A 46 1.13 -24.08 -12.20
CA GLN A 46 2.53 -24.46 -11.99
C GLN A 46 3.29 -23.49 -11.08
N MET A 47 2.73 -22.30 -10.79
CA MET A 47 3.39 -21.30 -9.96
C MET A 47 3.36 -21.72 -8.49
N SER A 48 4.53 -21.82 -7.87
CA SER A 48 4.60 -22.11 -6.44
C SER A 48 4.10 -20.93 -5.60
N GLU A 49 3.52 -21.22 -4.44
CA GLU A 49 3.08 -20.21 -3.48
C GLU A 49 4.21 -19.27 -3.04
N ALA A 50 5.45 -19.77 -2.94
CA ALA A 50 6.60 -18.94 -2.61
C ALA A 50 6.91 -17.93 -3.73
N ARG A 51 6.89 -18.37 -4.99
CA ARG A 51 7.09 -17.49 -6.14
C ARG A 51 5.97 -16.46 -6.25
N LYS A 52 4.73 -16.88 -6.04
CA LYS A 52 3.56 -15.98 -6.03
C LYS A 52 3.71 -14.87 -4.99
N ARG A 53 4.11 -15.20 -3.76
CA ARG A 53 4.37 -14.21 -2.70
C ARG A 53 5.51 -13.24 -3.05
N GLU A 54 6.58 -13.74 -3.66
CA GLU A 54 7.67 -12.88 -4.14
C GLU A 54 7.16 -11.86 -5.18
N LEU A 55 6.36 -12.34 -6.14
CA LEU A 55 5.75 -11.48 -7.17
C LEU A 55 4.73 -10.50 -6.58
N ASP A 56 3.98 -10.88 -5.54
CA ASP A 56 3.09 -9.97 -4.81
C ASP A 56 3.84 -8.78 -4.21
N ILE A 57 4.99 -9.03 -3.58
CA ILE A 57 5.83 -7.97 -3.01
C ILE A 57 6.37 -7.06 -4.12
N GLN A 58 6.88 -7.64 -5.21
CA GLN A 58 7.41 -6.87 -6.33
C GLN A 58 6.32 -6.00 -6.98
N LEU A 59 5.16 -6.58 -7.29
CA LEU A 59 4.05 -5.89 -7.92
C LEU A 59 3.47 -4.81 -6.98
N ALA A 60 3.31 -5.10 -5.69
CA ALA A 60 2.83 -4.12 -4.72
C ALA A 60 3.77 -2.92 -4.61
N ASN A 61 5.08 -3.15 -4.56
CA ASN A 61 6.07 -2.07 -4.53
C ASN A 61 6.04 -1.24 -5.82
N GLU A 62 5.89 -1.89 -6.97
CA GLU A 62 5.77 -1.19 -8.25
C GLU A 62 4.50 -0.32 -8.30
N LEU A 63 3.36 -0.87 -7.88
CA LEU A 63 2.08 -0.15 -7.84
C LEU A 63 2.06 0.97 -6.79
N ALA A 64 2.67 0.76 -5.62
CA ALA A 64 2.75 1.78 -4.57
C ALA A 64 3.61 2.96 -5.00
N THR A 65 4.70 2.68 -5.69
CA THR A 65 5.59 3.73 -6.18
C THR A 65 5.15 4.33 -7.51
N TRP A 66 4.12 3.78 -8.15
CA TRP A 66 3.46 4.39 -9.29
C TRP A 66 2.51 5.50 -8.84
N ASN A 67 2.80 6.73 -9.29
CA ASN A 67 1.99 7.91 -9.01
C ASN A 67 1.38 8.45 -10.32
N THR A 68 0.05 8.49 -10.37
CA THR A 68 -0.74 9.11 -11.44
C THR A 68 -0.93 10.61 -11.26
N ASN A 69 -0.69 11.15 -10.06
CA ASN A 69 -1.21 12.45 -9.61
C ASN A 69 -0.20 13.60 -9.62
N THR A 70 0.95 13.43 -10.25
CA THR A 70 1.89 14.54 -10.40
C THR A 70 2.23 14.71 -11.86
N ARG A 71 1.89 15.88 -12.40
CA ARG A 71 2.51 16.43 -13.62
C ARG A 71 4.05 16.41 -13.57
N HIS A 72 4.63 16.23 -12.37
CA HIS A 72 6.07 16.09 -12.12
C HIS A 72 6.72 14.76 -12.55
N PHE A 73 6.01 13.71 -12.98
CA PHE A 73 6.69 12.44 -13.31
C PHE A 73 6.63 12.03 -14.78
N ASN A 74 6.88 12.99 -15.69
CA ASN A 74 7.83 12.68 -16.77
C ASN A 74 9.20 12.47 -16.10
N GLY A 75 9.47 11.26 -15.61
CA GLY A 75 10.49 10.96 -14.58
C GLY A 75 11.94 11.41 -14.86
N ALA A 76 12.26 11.86 -16.08
CA ALA A 76 13.52 12.53 -16.39
C ALA A 76 13.44 14.07 -16.28
N ALA A 77 12.28 14.69 -16.57
CA ALA A 77 12.14 16.13 -16.72
C ALA A 77 12.03 16.88 -15.37
N ALA A 78 11.10 16.52 -14.47
CA ALA A 78 11.00 17.25 -13.19
C ALA A 78 12.15 16.92 -12.23
N ALA A 79 12.72 15.75 -12.44
CA ALA A 79 13.82 15.23 -11.67
C ALA A 79 15.14 15.87 -12.17
N ALA A 80 15.24 16.20 -13.46
CA ALA A 80 16.24 17.14 -14.00
C ALA A 80 15.98 18.61 -13.61
N ASP A 81 14.73 19.04 -13.42
CA ASP A 81 14.40 20.41 -13.00
C ASP A 81 14.68 20.69 -11.51
N SER A 82 14.65 19.66 -10.65
CA SER A 82 14.99 19.83 -9.23
C SER A 82 16.49 20.07 -8.98
N GLY A 83 17.35 19.96 -10.01
CA GLY A 83 18.81 20.04 -9.90
C GLY A 83 19.45 18.85 -9.17
N VAL A 84 18.66 18.06 -8.45
CA VAL A 84 19.10 16.95 -7.61
C VAL A 84 19.60 15.76 -8.42
N LEU A 85 18.90 15.36 -9.50
CA LEU A 85 19.45 14.30 -10.36
C LEU A 85 20.71 14.74 -11.08
N ARG A 86 20.81 16.01 -11.49
CA ARG A 86 22.05 16.50 -12.14
C ARG A 86 23.25 16.45 -11.21
N ALA A 87 23.02 16.53 -9.89
CA ALA A 87 24.06 16.43 -8.87
C ALA A 87 24.52 14.99 -8.58
N LEU A 88 23.77 13.99 -9.03
CA LEU A 88 24.16 12.59 -8.90
C LEU A 88 25.14 12.18 -10.02
N PRO A 89 26.04 11.21 -9.77
CA PRO A 89 26.83 10.59 -10.83
C PRO A 89 25.94 10.05 -11.95
N GLU A 90 26.37 10.15 -13.21
CA GLU A 90 25.58 9.74 -14.38
C GLU A 90 25.10 8.28 -14.29
N ALA A 91 25.93 7.37 -13.78
CA ALA A 91 25.57 5.98 -13.55
C ALA A 91 24.43 5.81 -12.53
N GLU A 92 24.35 6.70 -11.54
CA GLU A 92 23.24 6.75 -10.57
C GLU A 92 22.01 7.41 -11.17
N GLN A 93 22.17 8.46 -11.97
CA GLN A 93 21.07 9.06 -12.73
C GLN A 93 20.40 8.00 -13.62
N GLN A 94 21.19 7.23 -14.37
CA GLN A 94 20.70 6.14 -15.23
C GLN A 94 20.05 4.98 -14.44
N ARG A 95 20.47 4.73 -13.18
CA ARG A 95 19.80 3.77 -12.28
C ARG A 95 18.50 4.29 -11.67
N ILE A 96 18.43 5.59 -11.35
CA ILE A 96 17.28 6.23 -10.71
C ILE A 96 16.19 6.54 -11.73
N VAL A 97 16.57 6.80 -12.98
CA VAL A 97 15.67 6.69 -14.12
C VAL A 97 15.21 5.25 -14.16
N ARG A 98 14.10 5.00 -13.45
CA ARG A 98 13.43 3.72 -13.40
C ARG A 98 13.23 3.18 -14.80
N ARG A 99 12.98 1.87 -14.88
CA ARG A 99 12.30 1.24 -16.02
C ARG A 99 11.34 2.26 -16.64
N PRO A 100 11.62 2.74 -17.86
CA PRO A 100 10.71 3.55 -18.64
C PRO A 100 9.27 3.03 -18.48
N PHE A 101 8.27 3.90 -18.54
CA PHE A 101 6.89 3.45 -18.32
C PHE A 101 6.47 2.29 -19.25
N ALA A 102 7.03 2.25 -20.47
CA ALA A 102 6.90 1.13 -21.40
C ALA A 102 7.43 -0.20 -20.81
N ASP A 103 8.58 -0.17 -20.15
CA ASP A 103 9.22 -1.33 -19.52
C ASP A 103 8.43 -1.86 -18.33
N ARG A 104 7.64 -1.01 -17.65
CA ARG A 104 6.73 -1.46 -16.56
C ARG A 104 5.52 -2.20 -17.11
N GLU A 105 4.89 -1.67 -18.16
CA GLU A 105 3.78 -2.35 -18.82
C GLU A 105 4.24 -3.68 -19.45
N ALA A 106 5.41 -3.68 -20.09
CA ALA A 106 6.03 -4.89 -20.62
C ALA A 106 6.33 -5.90 -19.50
N TRP A 107 6.80 -5.44 -18.34
CA TRP A 107 7.04 -6.31 -17.19
C TRP A 107 5.74 -6.91 -16.64
N PHE A 108 4.65 -6.14 -16.51
CA PHE A 108 3.35 -6.71 -16.12
C PHE A 108 2.85 -7.75 -17.13
N ALA A 109 3.02 -7.48 -18.43
CA ALA A 109 2.66 -8.42 -19.49
C ALA A 109 3.50 -9.71 -19.40
N GLN A 110 4.81 -9.59 -19.18
CA GLN A 110 5.69 -10.74 -18.99
C GLN A 110 5.25 -11.60 -17.79
N LEU A 111 4.96 -11.00 -16.64
CA LEU A 111 4.49 -11.74 -15.46
C LEU A 111 3.13 -12.43 -15.72
N ALA A 112 2.24 -11.77 -16.47
CA ALA A 112 0.98 -12.37 -16.89
C ALA A 112 1.21 -13.58 -17.83
N GLU A 113 2.16 -13.48 -18.77
CA GLU A 113 2.56 -14.59 -19.64
C GLU A 113 3.19 -15.76 -18.87
N GLU A 114 3.81 -15.49 -17.71
CA GLU A 114 4.31 -16.49 -16.76
C GLU A 114 3.19 -17.13 -15.89
N GLY A 115 1.94 -16.68 -16.03
CA GLY A 115 0.79 -17.21 -15.28
C GLY A 115 0.43 -16.44 -14.00
N TYR A 116 1.03 -15.27 -13.75
CA TYR A 116 0.72 -14.46 -12.58
C TYR A 116 -0.50 -13.55 -12.81
N GLU A 117 -1.68 -14.04 -12.40
CA GLU A 117 -2.99 -13.42 -12.64
C GLU A 117 -3.09 -11.96 -12.13
N MET A 118 -2.47 -11.63 -10.99
CA MET A 118 -2.51 -10.25 -10.46
C MET A 118 -1.82 -9.24 -11.37
N ALA A 119 -0.74 -9.62 -12.06
CA ALA A 119 -0.10 -8.75 -13.04
C ALA A 119 -0.98 -8.55 -14.28
N ALA A 120 -1.72 -9.59 -14.72
CA ALA A 120 -2.68 -9.46 -15.81
C ALA A 120 -3.82 -8.49 -15.45
N ILE A 121 -4.36 -8.60 -14.23
CA ILE A 121 -5.36 -7.67 -13.69
C ILE A 121 -4.80 -6.26 -13.61
N ALA A 122 -3.60 -6.10 -13.02
CA ALA A 122 -2.95 -4.80 -12.89
C ALA A 122 -2.69 -4.15 -14.26
N ALA A 123 -2.21 -4.90 -15.25
CA ALA A 123 -1.96 -4.39 -16.61
C ALA A 123 -3.22 -3.86 -17.30
N ARG A 124 -4.41 -4.37 -16.94
CA ARG A 124 -5.69 -3.90 -17.48
C ARG A 124 -6.18 -2.62 -16.79
N ILE A 125 -5.97 -2.52 -15.48
CA ILE A 125 -6.41 -1.39 -14.64
C ILE A 125 -5.42 -0.21 -14.72
N VAL A 126 -4.13 -0.49 -14.73
CA VAL A 126 -3.05 0.48 -14.59
C VAL A 126 -2.31 0.61 -15.91
N LYS A 127 -2.25 1.82 -16.48
CA LYS A 127 -1.50 2.14 -17.72
C LYS A 127 -0.41 3.17 -17.43
N PRO A 128 0.74 2.75 -16.85
CA PRO A 128 1.86 3.63 -16.52
C PRO A 128 2.31 4.53 -17.66
N SER A 129 2.37 4.01 -18.90
CA SER A 129 2.81 4.76 -20.09
C SER A 129 1.93 5.97 -20.41
N ARG A 130 0.67 5.91 -19.96
CA ARG A 130 -0.33 6.96 -20.16
C ARG A 130 -0.65 7.72 -18.87
N GLY A 131 0.03 7.40 -17.77
CA GLY A 131 -0.20 8.00 -16.46
C GLY A 131 -1.65 7.88 -15.97
N ARG A 132 -2.41 6.87 -16.42
CA ARG A 132 -3.86 6.77 -16.18
C ARG A 132 -4.28 5.42 -15.63
N VAL A 133 -5.44 5.43 -15.00
CA VAL A 133 -6.16 4.24 -14.53
C VAL A 133 -7.37 4.03 -15.41
N VAL A 134 -7.59 2.79 -15.81
CA VAL A 134 -8.70 2.35 -16.66
C VAL A 134 -9.68 1.58 -15.77
N PRO A 135 -10.96 1.98 -15.70
CA PRO A 135 -11.98 1.26 -14.95
C PRO A 135 -12.43 0.00 -15.71
N ASP A 136 -11.51 -0.95 -15.92
CA ASP A 136 -11.81 -2.21 -16.60
C ASP A 136 -12.69 -3.08 -15.70
N LYS A 137 -14.00 -3.05 -15.98
CA LYS A 137 -15.02 -3.81 -15.23
C LYS A 137 -14.74 -5.32 -15.22
N GLY A 138 -14.15 -5.87 -16.28
CA GLY A 138 -13.80 -7.28 -16.35
C GLY A 138 -12.68 -7.63 -15.38
N ALA A 139 -11.62 -6.82 -15.35
CA ALA A 139 -10.49 -7.01 -14.45
C ALA A 139 -10.89 -6.88 -12.97
N TYR A 140 -11.71 -5.89 -12.62
CA TYR A 140 -12.21 -5.74 -11.24
C TYR A 140 -13.17 -6.87 -10.84
N ARG A 141 -14.00 -7.36 -11.76
CA ARG A 141 -14.85 -8.53 -11.50
C ARG A 141 -13.99 -9.76 -11.23
N ARG A 142 -12.98 -10.02 -12.07
CA ARG A 142 -12.06 -11.15 -11.86
C ARG A 142 -11.31 -11.05 -10.53
N LEU A 143 -10.84 -9.84 -10.17
CA LEU A 143 -10.20 -9.59 -8.88
C LEU A 143 -11.13 -9.93 -7.70
N LYS A 144 -12.41 -9.55 -7.81
CA LYS A 144 -13.44 -9.86 -6.81
C LYS A 144 -13.69 -11.36 -6.71
N GLU A 145 -13.91 -12.04 -7.83
CA GLU A 145 -14.14 -13.49 -7.88
C GLU A 145 -12.98 -14.26 -7.21
N LEU A 146 -11.73 -13.92 -7.55
CA LEU A 146 -10.54 -14.52 -6.92
C LEU A 146 -10.48 -14.28 -5.41
N ALA A 147 -10.82 -13.07 -4.95
CA ALA A 147 -10.86 -12.75 -3.53
C ALA A 147 -11.97 -13.53 -2.79
N GLU A 148 -13.12 -13.74 -3.43
CA GLU A 148 -14.22 -14.57 -2.92
C GLU A 148 -13.86 -16.06 -2.88
N GLU A 149 -13.05 -16.52 -3.83
CA GLU A 149 -12.46 -17.87 -3.86
C GLU A 149 -11.33 -18.06 -2.83
N GLY A 150 -10.89 -17.00 -2.17
CA GLY A 150 -9.86 -17.04 -1.13
C GLY A 150 -8.43 -16.92 -1.67
N ASP A 151 -8.23 -16.45 -2.90
CA ASP A 151 -6.91 -16.16 -3.45
C ASP A 151 -6.20 -15.09 -2.60
N GLN A 152 -5.08 -15.47 -1.97
CA GLN A 152 -4.36 -14.63 -1.01
C GLN A 152 -3.88 -13.31 -1.61
N SER A 153 -3.42 -13.33 -2.86
CA SER A 153 -2.94 -12.14 -3.56
C SER A 153 -4.12 -11.20 -3.85
N ALA A 154 -5.23 -11.74 -4.38
CA ALA A 154 -6.43 -10.96 -4.68
C ALA A 154 -7.01 -10.28 -3.44
N LEU A 155 -7.02 -10.97 -2.27
CA LEU A 155 -7.46 -10.38 -1.00
C LEU A 155 -6.72 -9.08 -0.69
N CYS A 156 -5.41 -9.05 -0.93
CA CYS A 156 -4.56 -7.91 -0.61
C CYS A 156 -4.55 -6.83 -1.71
N PHE A 157 -4.64 -7.21 -2.99
CA PHE A 157 -4.65 -6.25 -4.09
C PHE A 157 -5.99 -5.53 -4.30
N ALA A 158 -7.09 -6.04 -3.74
CA ALA A 158 -8.42 -5.43 -3.81
C ALA A 158 -8.41 -3.92 -3.49
N THR A 159 -7.84 -3.52 -2.35
CA THR A 159 -7.73 -2.12 -1.95
C THR A 159 -6.62 -1.37 -2.69
N VAL A 160 -5.49 -2.03 -2.99
CA VAL A 160 -4.37 -1.43 -3.71
C VAL A 160 -4.83 -0.94 -5.07
N LEU A 161 -5.54 -1.77 -5.84
CA LEU A 161 -6.04 -1.44 -7.17
C LEU A 161 -7.27 -0.54 -7.12
N LEU A 162 -8.16 -0.70 -6.13
CA LEU A 162 -9.30 0.21 -5.96
C LEU A 162 -8.84 1.63 -5.62
N SER A 163 -7.77 1.80 -4.82
CA SER A 163 -7.22 3.11 -4.45
C SER A 163 -6.67 3.92 -5.63
N LYS A 164 -6.49 3.27 -6.79
CA LYS A 164 -6.05 3.94 -8.02
C LYS A 164 -7.21 4.60 -8.76
N LEU A 165 -8.45 4.18 -8.53
CA LEU A 165 -9.61 4.80 -9.18
C LEU A 165 -9.89 6.18 -8.58
N THR A 166 -10.33 7.10 -9.43
CA THR A 166 -10.96 8.35 -8.99
C THR A 166 -12.38 8.08 -8.53
N THR A 167 -12.93 8.93 -7.66
CA THR A 167 -14.30 8.79 -7.11
C THR A 167 -15.41 8.74 -8.16
N GLU A 168 -15.15 9.24 -9.37
CA GLU A 168 -16.09 9.31 -10.49
C GLU A 168 -16.20 8.00 -11.30
N GLN A 169 -15.33 7.01 -11.05
CA GLN A 169 -15.29 5.79 -11.85
C GLN A 169 -16.03 4.63 -11.15
N PRO A 170 -17.15 4.13 -11.71
CA PRO A 170 -17.88 3.03 -11.10
C PRO A 170 -17.08 1.71 -11.22
N ALA A 171 -16.65 1.19 -10.07
CA ALA A 171 -16.01 -0.12 -9.95
C ALA A 171 -17.04 -1.20 -9.58
N PRO A 172 -16.96 -2.42 -10.13
CA PRO A 172 -17.72 -3.58 -9.66
C PRO A 172 -17.41 -4.01 -8.22
N LEU A 173 -16.29 -3.52 -7.67
CA LEU A 173 -15.81 -3.80 -6.33
C LEU A 173 -16.04 -2.57 -5.46
N THR A 174 -16.85 -2.67 -4.39
CA THR A 174 -17.06 -1.55 -3.48
C THR A 174 -15.88 -1.37 -2.51
N ARG A 175 -15.78 -0.20 -1.89
CA ARG A 175 -14.77 0.08 -0.88
C ARG A 175 -14.93 -0.82 0.35
N GLU A 176 -16.16 -1.08 0.75
CA GLU A 176 -16.49 -1.96 1.88
C GLU A 176 -16.11 -3.42 1.60
N GLU A 177 -16.33 -3.89 0.37
CA GLU A 177 -15.90 -5.22 -0.07
C GLU A 177 -14.37 -5.34 -0.05
N ALA A 178 -13.66 -4.38 -0.65
CA ALA A 178 -12.21 -4.38 -0.67
C ALA A 178 -11.60 -4.35 0.75
N VAL A 179 -12.17 -3.57 1.66
CA VAL A 179 -11.75 -3.52 3.07
C VAL A 179 -11.99 -4.85 3.77
N ARG A 180 -13.11 -5.53 3.50
CA ARG A 180 -13.40 -6.85 4.05
C ARG A 180 -12.34 -7.86 3.61
N TYR A 181 -11.96 -7.87 2.34
CA TYR A 181 -10.91 -8.76 1.83
C TYR A 181 -9.56 -8.51 2.47
N VAL A 182 -9.14 -7.23 2.62
CA VAL A 182 -7.90 -6.89 3.35
C VAL A 182 -7.95 -7.35 4.79
N LYS A 183 -9.08 -7.19 5.47
CA LYS A 183 -9.26 -7.67 6.85
C LYS A 183 -9.09 -9.19 6.93
N THR A 184 -9.71 -9.93 6.01
CA THR A 184 -9.56 -11.39 5.92
C THR A 184 -8.10 -11.78 5.70
N GLY A 185 -7.42 -11.20 4.71
CA GLY A 185 -6.02 -11.51 4.44
C GLY A 185 -5.06 -11.08 5.56
N SER A 186 -5.37 -10.00 6.29
CA SER A 186 -4.62 -9.57 7.47
C SER A 186 -4.71 -10.59 8.61
N GLN A 187 -5.92 -11.13 8.84
CA GLN A 187 -6.16 -12.21 9.81
C GLN A 187 -5.41 -13.50 9.44
N LEU A 188 -5.25 -13.78 8.13
CA LEU A 188 -4.43 -14.89 7.61
C LEU A 188 -2.91 -14.64 7.74
N GLY A 189 -2.48 -13.46 8.16
CA GLY A 189 -1.05 -13.17 8.32
C GLY A 189 -0.33 -12.68 7.08
N LEU A 190 -1.07 -12.27 6.04
CA LEU A 190 -0.46 -11.82 4.78
C LEU A 190 0.19 -10.44 4.95
N PRO A 191 1.51 -10.28 4.78
CA PRO A 191 2.20 -9.01 5.05
C PRO A 191 1.67 -7.82 4.26
N LEU A 192 1.28 -8.03 2.99
CA LEU A 192 0.69 -6.99 2.16
C LEU A 192 -0.66 -6.51 2.71
N CYS A 193 -1.56 -7.44 3.05
CA CYS A 193 -2.83 -7.09 3.68
C CYS A 193 -2.65 -6.41 5.03
N ARG A 194 -1.71 -6.86 5.87
CA ARG A 194 -1.40 -6.23 7.15
C ARG A 194 -0.89 -4.80 6.98
N THR A 195 0.00 -4.56 6.02
CA THR A 195 0.49 -3.22 5.68
C THR A 195 -0.67 -2.31 5.23
N THR A 196 -1.57 -2.83 4.39
CA THR A 196 -2.72 -2.07 3.93
C THR A 196 -3.75 -1.83 5.04
N GLU A 197 -3.97 -2.80 5.93
CA GLU A 197 -4.85 -2.61 7.09
C GLU A 197 -4.27 -1.56 8.05
N ALA A 198 -2.95 -1.55 8.27
CA ALA A 198 -2.27 -0.53 9.08
C ALA A 198 -2.56 0.89 8.55
N PHE A 199 -2.60 1.07 7.22
CA PHE A 199 -3.02 2.34 6.63
C PHE A 199 -4.48 2.70 6.96
N LEU A 200 -5.39 1.74 6.87
CA LEU A 200 -6.80 1.97 7.18
C LEU A 200 -6.99 2.37 8.66
N ILE A 201 -6.25 1.74 9.57
CA ILE A 201 -6.22 2.06 11.00
C ILE A 201 -5.64 3.45 11.25
N GLU A 202 -4.49 3.76 10.64
CA GLU A 202 -3.81 5.06 10.79
C GLU A 202 -4.70 6.22 10.31
N GLY A 203 -5.43 6.02 9.20
CA GLY A 203 -6.30 7.05 8.62
C GLY A 203 -7.72 7.11 9.21
N HIS A 204 -8.05 6.29 10.23
CA HIS A 204 -9.41 6.15 10.76
C HIS A 204 -10.45 5.84 9.67
N LEU A 205 -10.06 5.08 8.65
CA LEU A 205 -10.88 4.87 7.46
C LEU A 205 -11.78 3.67 7.65
N ASN A 206 -13.00 3.74 7.10
CA ASN A 206 -13.91 2.59 6.97
C ASN A 206 -14.24 1.89 8.30
N GLY A 207 -14.37 2.66 9.38
CA GLY A 207 -14.78 2.14 10.70
C GLY A 207 -13.66 1.55 11.56
N TYR A 208 -12.39 1.67 11.15
CA TYR A 208 -11.27 1.29 12.00
C TYR A 208 -11.04 2.34 13.10
N ALA A 209 -11.06 1.89 14.36
CA ALA A 209 -10.55 2.66 15.48
C ALA A 209 -9.02 2.71 15.41
N TYR A 210 -8.44 3.85 15.77
CA TYR A 210 -6.99 4.01 15.77
C TYR A 210 -6.34 3.19 16.89
N ASP A 211 -5.36 2.39 16.50
CA ASP A 211 -4.56 1.54 17.38
C ASP A 211 -3.11 1.63 16.92
N ARG A 212 -2.33 2.48 17.60
CA ARG A 212 -0.94 2.75 17.23
C ARG A 212 -0.05 1.51 17.34
N GLU A 213 -0.25 0.69 18.37
CA GLU A 213 0.58 -0.50 18.59
C GLU A 213 0.35 -1.53 17.51
N ARG A 214 -0.92 -1.74 17.14
CA ARG A 214 -1.28 -2.61 16.02
C ARG A 214 -0.72 -2.10 14.69
N VAL A 215 -0.82 -0.79 14.42
CA VAL A 215 -0.24 -0.17 13.22
C VAL A 215 1.25 -0.46 13.15
N LEU A 216 2.03 -0.13 14.18
CA LEU A 216 3.48 -0.34 14.17
C LEU A 216 3.86 -1.80 13.96
N ARG A 217 3.19 -2.72 14.67
CA ARG A 217 3.42 -4.17 14.52
C ARG A 217 3.20 -4.64 13.07
N GLN A 218 2.07 -4.25 12.47
CA GLN A 218 1.74 -4.63 11.09
C GLN A 218 2.70 -4.01 10.07
N LEU A 219 3.13 -2.76 10.31
CA LEU A 219 4.13 -2.12 9.46
C LEU A 219 5.51 -2.80 9.59
N HIS A 220 5.95 -3.18 10.78
CA HIS A 220 7.22 -3.91 10.94
C HIS A 220 7.21 -5.26 10.22
N GLU A 221 6.09 -5.98 10.25
CA GLU A 221 5.93 -7.22 9.49
C GLU A 221 5.98 -6.98 7.98
N GLY A 222 5.29 -5.94 7.49
CA GLY A 222 5.38 -5.53 6.09
C GLY A 222 6.79 -5.12 5.66
N ALA A 223 7.49 -4.41 6.54
CA ALA A 223 8.86 -3.99 6.35
C ALA A 223 9.83 -5.19 6.32
N ASN A 224 9.63 -6.20 7.17
CA ASN A 224 10.38 -7.45 7.12
C ASN A 224 10.11 -8.23 5.83
N ALA A 225 8.93 -8.08 5.25
CA ALA A 225 8.58 -8.65 3.94
C ALA A 225 9.07 -7.83 2.74
N GLY A 226 9.73 -6.68 2.93
CA GLY A 226 10.24 -5.89 1.81
C GLY A 226 9.24 -4.91 1.19
N LEU A 227 8.16 -4.55 1.91
CA LEU A 227 7.12 -3.67 1.38
C LEU A 227 7.49 -2.18 1.54
N TYR A 228 7.58 -1.48 0.41
CA TYR A 228 7.86 -0.05 0.33
C TYR A 228 6.92 0.81 1.17
N GLU A 229 5.61 0.55 1.10
CA GLU A 229 4.61 1.30 1.88
C GLU A 229 4.83 1.18 3.38
N ALA A 230 5.32 0.02 3.85
CA ALA A 230 5.64 -0.15 5.24
C ALA A 230 6.84 0.71 5.65
N TYR A 231 7.92 0.71 4.85
CA TYR A 231 9.09 1.57 5.08
C TYR A 231 8.72 3.05 5.11
N ARG A 232 7.95 3.51 4.12
CA ARG A 232 7.52 4.92 4.01
C ARG A 232 6.69 5.35 5.21
N ARG A 233 5.80 4.49 5.70
CA ARG A 233 4.95 4.80 6.87
C ARG A 233 5.71 4.78 8.18
N LEU A 234 6.64 3.84 8.34
CA LEU A 234 7.54 3.83 9.50
C LEU A 234 8.40 5.09 9.51
N PHE A 235 8.94 5.53 8.36
CA PHE A 235 9.60 6.83 8.24
C PHE A 235 8.71 7.96 8.78
N ASN A 236 7.47 8.08 8.29
CA ASN A 236 6.55 9.15 8.72
C ASN A 236 6.25 9.08 10.22
N ALA A 237 6.00 7.88 10.76
CA ALA A 237 5.70 7.67 12.17
C ALA A 237 6.85 8.14 13.08
N PHE A 238 8.10 7.83 12.71
CA PHE A 238 9.29 8.23 13.46
C PHE A 238 9.72 9.67 13.19
N ALA A 239 9.47 10.21 12.00
CA ALA A 239 9.64 11.63 11.71
C ALA A 239 8.70 12.49 12.57
N HIS A 240 7.41 12.14 12.65
CA HIS A 240 6.46 12.83 13.53
C HIS A 240 6.79 12.63 15.02
N LYS A 241 7.32 11.47 15.42
CA LYS A 241 7.81 11.27 16.80
C LYS A 241 8.96 12.22 17.10
N SER A 242 9.97 12.27 16.23
CA SER A 242 11.12 13.17 16.35
C SER A 242 10.67 14.63 16.43
N GLU A 243 9.72 15.03 15.58
CA GLU A 243 9.16 16.38 15.60
C GLU A 243 8.47 16.69 16.94
N ARG A 244 7.65 15.78 17.48
CA ARG A 244 7.02 15.96 18.81
C ARG A 244 8.06 16.10 19.94
N GLU A 245 9.20 15.42 19.81
CA GLU A 245 10.32 15.47 20.74
C GLU A 245 11.27 16.66 20.46
N GLY A 246 10.91 17.58 19.56
CA GLY A 246 11.73 18.74 19.21
C GLY A 246 13.07 18.36 18.57
N PHE A 247 13.16 17.15 18.01
CA PHE A 247 14.39 16.53 17.50
C PHE A 247 15.49 16.38 18.57
N SER A 248 15.14 16.36 19.86
CA SER A 248 16.11 16.16 20.95
C SER A 248 16.57 14.71 21.07
N ASN A 249 15.71 13.76 20.71
CA ASN A 249 16.04 12.34 20.70
C ASN A 249 16.64 11.93 19.35
N LEU A 250 17.97 11.79 19.31
CA LEU A 250 18.69 11.41 18.08
C LEU A 250 18.35 10.00 17.61
N ASN A 251 17.97 9.07 18.50
CA ASN A 251 17.58 7.72 18.12
C ASN A 251 16.26 7.72 17.34
N SER A 252 15.29 8.57 17.71
CA SER A 252 14.06 8.76 16.91
C SER A 252 14.37 9.28 15.51
N VAL A 253 15.34 10.21 15.39
CA VAL A 253 15.77 10.76 14.09
C VAL A 253 16.50 9.71 13.26
N GLN A 254 17.40 8.95 13.89
CA GLN A 254 18.10 7.82 13.28
C GLN A 254 17.14 6.75 12.77
N ALA A 255 16.16 6.36 13.58
CA ALA A 255 15.13 5.39 13.19
C ALA A 255 14.33 5.90 11.98
N ALA A 256 13.93 7.18 11.98
CA ALA A 256 13.26 7.78 10.83
C ALA A 256 14.14 7.70 9.57
N LEU A 257 15.39 8.17 9.64
CA LEU A 257 16.33 8.13 8.52
C LEU A 257 16.61 6.69 8.02
N CYS A 258 16.67 5.72 8.94
CA CYS A 258 16.82 4.31 8.63
C CYS A 258 15.68 3.79 7.75
N TRP A 259 14.43 4.03 8.16
CA TRP A 259 13.25 3.65 7.38
C TRP A 259 13.16 4.41 6.05
N GLY A 260 13.50 5.70 6.06
CA GLY A 260 13.55 6.52 4.84
C GLY A 260 14.55 5.97 3.83
N ARG A 261 15.73 5.51 4.27
CA ARG A 261 16.75 4.88 3.42
C ARG A 261 16.25 3.57 2.82
N LEU A 262 15.55 2.73 3.58
CA LEU A 262 14.92 1.51 3.06
C LEU A 262 13.85 1.82 2.01
N ALA A 263 12.95 2.77 2.28
CA ALA A 263 11.96 3.22 1.31
C ALA A 263 12.60 3.76 0.02
N SER A 264 13.70 4.50 0.17
CA SER A 264 14.46 5.09 -0.94
C SER A 264 15.07 4.07 -1.88
N ARG A 265 15.29 2.82 -1.45
CA ARG A 265 15.74 1.75 -2.37
C ARG A 265 14.71 1.44 -3.46
N HIS A 266 13.43 1.66 -3.18
CA HIS A 266 12.35 1.51 -4.16
C HIS A 266 12.09 2.81 -4.89
N LYS A 267 12.28 3.96 -4.22
CA LYS A 267 12.05 5.28 -4.78
C LYS A 267 13.17 6.26 -4.41
N PRO A 268 14.31 6.25 -5.14
CA PRO A 268 15.50 7.01 -4.77
C PRO A 268 15.29 8.52 -4.73
N ASP A 269 14.37 9.06 -5.54
CA ASP A 269 13.98 10.47 -5.51
C ASP A 269 13.30 10.88 -4.19
N GLU A 270 12.66 9.95 -3.48
CA GLU A 270 12.09 10.23 -2.15
C GLU A 270 13.15 10.33 -1.04
N ALA A 271 14.38 9.84 -1.26
CA ALA A 271 15.46 10.00 -0.29
C ALA A 271 15.68 11.46 0.09
N TYR A 272 15.66 12.33 -0.92
CA TYR A 272 15.77 13.77 -0.75
C TYR A 272 14.56 14.36 -0.05
N TYR A 273 13.36 13.89 -0.40
CA TYR A 273 12.12 14.34 0.25
C TYR A 273 12.14 14.03 1.74
N TYR A 274 12.55 12.82 2.13
CA TYR A 274 12.64 12.41 3.53
C TYR A 274 13.65 13.25 4.32
N LEU A 275 14.85 13.43 3.78
CA LEU A 275 15.89 14.25 4.41
C LEU A 275 15.48 15.72 4.50
N ALA A 276 14.96 16.28 3.41
CA ALA A 276 14.50 17.67 3.35
C ALA A 276 13.32 17.93 4.31
N ASN A 277 12.39 16.98 4.44
CA ASN A 277 11.29 17.11 5.39
C ASN A 277 11.78 17.13 6.84
N LEU A 278 12.71 16.24 7.20
CA LEU A 278 13.29 16.24 8.55
C LEU A 278 14.03 17.54 8.83
N LYS A 279 14.85 18.02 7.90
CA LYS A 279 15.55 19.31 8.01
C LYS A 279 14.56 20.47 8.13
N SER A 280 13.57 20.55 7.25
CA SER A 280 12.57 21.61 7.26
C SER A 280 11.72 21.61 8.54
N ALA A 281 11.32 20.44 9.03
CA ALA A 281 10.54 20.32 10.27
C ALA A 281 11.38 20.72 11.49
N ALA A 282 12.67 20.33 11.53
CA ALA A 282 13.58 20.76 12.58
C ALA A 282 13.77 22.28 12.61
N TRP A 283 13.96 22.91 11.45
CA TRP A 283 14.13 24.36 11.34
C TRP A 283 12.85 25.14 11.68
N LYS A 284 11.69 24.73 11.16
CA LYS A 284 10.41 25.43 11.38
C LYS A 284 9.97 25.39 12.84
N LYS A 285 10.15 24.26 13.53
CA LYS A 285 9.57 24.06 14.87
C LYS A 285 10.39 24.67 16.00
N ASN A 286 11.71 24.79 15.80
CA ASN A 286 12.63 25.22 16.86
C ASN A 286 13.22 26.62 16.63
N ASN A 287 12.77 27.36 15.62
CA ASN A 287 13.34 28.65 15.22
C ASN A 287 14.86 28.61 15.02
N PHE A 288 15.41 27.46 14.62
CA PHE A 288 16.83 27.38 14.30
C PHE A 288 17.12 28.27 13.10
N THR A 289 18.04 29.20 13.27
CA THR A 289 18.39 30.19 12.24
C THR A 289 19.48 29.66 11.32
N ASN A 290 20.23 28.63 11.74
CA ASN A 290 21.40 28.14 11.04
C ASN A 290 21.80 26.72 11.46
N GLU A 291 22.54 26.03 10.59
CA GLU A 291 23.07 24.68 10.82
C GLU A 291 23.93 24.54 12.09
N ALA A 292 24.51 25.67 12.55
CA ALA A 292 25.33 25.75 13.75
C ALA A 292 24.54 25.48 15.05
N ASP A 293 23.21 25.61 15.04
CA ASP A 293 22.39 25.43 16.25
C ASP A 293 22.28 23.97 16.67
N ARG A 294 22.44 23.02 15.73
CA ARG A 294 22.29 21.56 15.94
C ARG A 294 23.30 20.78 15.09
N PRO A 295 24.62 20.91 15.34
CA PRO A 295 25.65 20.27 14.54
C PRO A 295 25.54 18.74 14.52
N GLU A 296 25.03 18.13 15.58
CA GLU A 296 24.81 16.69 15.68
C GLU A 296 23.69 16.19 14.75
N LEU A 297 22.62 16.99 14.55
CA LEU A 297 21.57 16.67 13.57
C LEU A 297 22.10 16.79 12.14
N MET A 298 22.98 17.75 11.87
CA MET A 298 23.59 17.93 10.54
C MET A 298 24.59 16.82 10.23
N ALA A 299 25.41 16.44 11.20
CA ALA A 299 26.31 15.30 11.09
C ALA A 299 25.53 14.02 10.78
N LEU A 300 24.43 13.78 11.52
CA LEU A 300 23.56 12.65 11.28
C LEU A 300 22.90 12.73 9.89
N ALA A 301 22.30 13.86 9.53
CA ALA A 301 21.68 14.05 8.21
C ALA A 301 22.64 13.76 7.06
N LYS A 302 23.92 14.15 7.19
CA LYS A 302 24.97 13.90 6.19
C LYS A 302 25.31 12.41 6.06
N GLU A 303 25.33 11.66 7.15
CA GLU A 303 25.56 10.21 7.13
C GLU A 303 24.48 9.46 6.32
N TRP A 304 23.25 9.96 6.36
CA TRP A 304 22.10 9.35 5.69
C TRP A 304 21.77 9.98 4.33
N ASP A 305 22.48 11.03 3.93
CA ASP A 305 22.32 11.70 2.64
C ASP A 305 22.74 10.76 1.49
N PRO A 306 21.84 10.44 0.55
CA PRO A 306 22.15 9.56 -0.58
C PRO A 306 23.26 10.12 -1.49
N LEU A 307 23.47 11.44 -1.55
CA LEU A 307 24.56 12.05 -2.33
C LEU A 307 25.93 11.80 -1.70
N ALA A 308 25.99 11.85 -0.37
CA ALA A 308 27.22 11.62 0.37
C ALA A 308 27.48 10.11 0.58
N ASN A 309 26.40 9.33 0.73
CA ASN A 309 26.42 7.92 1.07
C ASN A 309 25.41 7.15 0.21
N PRO A 310 25.84 6.70 -1.00
CA PRO A 310 24.98 5.98 -1.94
C PRO A 310 24.17 4.86 -1.27
N LEU A 311 22.93 4.63 -1.68
CA LEU A 311 21.96 3.79 -0.94
C LEU A 311 22.42 2.35 -0.66
N ASN A 312 23.43 1.86 -1.39
CA ASN A 312 24.04 0.53 -1.29
C ASN A 312 25.31 0.44 -0.42
N THR A 313 25.91 1.54 0.02
CA THR A 313 27.20 1.52 0.74
C THR A 313 27.07 1.11 2.20
N LYS A 314 25.98 1.48 2.86
CA LYS A 314 25.62 1.03 4.21
C LYS A 314 24.55 -0.07 4.09
N PRO A 315 24.88 -1.34 4.38
CA PRO A 315 23.86 -2.37 4.55
C PRO A 315 22.92 -1.88 5.64
N THR A 316 21.64 -1.88 5.32
CA THR A 316 20.57 -1.48 6.24
C THR A 316 19.47 -2.47 6.03
N SER A 317 19.02 -3.09 7.10
CA SER A 317 17.92 -4.04 7.13
C SER A 317 16.81 -3.51 8.05
N SER A 318 15.61 -4.09 7.91
CA SER A 318 14.51 -3.82 8.82
C SER A 318 14.88 -4.13 10.28
N LYS A 319 15.73 -5.15 10.50
CA LYS A 319 16.23 -5.50 11.84
C LYS A 319 17.09 -4.38 12.44
N ASP A 320 17.98 -3.79 11.65
CA ASP A 320 18.83 -2.68 12.12
C ASP A 320 17.97 -1.47 12.49
N CYS A 321 16.95 -1.15 11.67
CA CYS A 321 16.04 -0.05 11.98
C CYS A 321 15.20 -0.33 13.23
N ILE A 322 14.68 -1.55 13.41
CA ILE A 322 13.93 -1.95 14.62
C ILE A 322 14.81 -1.84 15.87
N GLN A 323 16.09 -2.21 15.80
CA GLN A 323 17.01 -2.09 16.92
C GLN A 323 17.18 -0.63 17.36
N LEU A 324 17.33 0.31 16.41
CA LEU A 324 17.41 1.75 16.69
C LEU A 324 16.15 2.29 17.40
N GLU A 325 14.98 1.66 17.19
CA GLU A 325 13.75 2.06 17.89
C GLU A 325 13.72 1.62 19.36
N GLN A 326 14.47 0.56 19.70
CA GLN A 326 14.49 -0.08 21.02
C GLN A 326 15.56 0.51 21.94
N GLU A 327 16.65 1.03 21.37
CA GLU A 327 17.71 1.72 22.10
C GLU A 327 17.16 3.04 22.66
N ARG A 328 16.87 3.06 23.97
CA ARG A 328 16.37 4.20 24.74
C ARG A 328 17.41 4.69 25.74
#